data_AF-A0A7Y2IBH0-F1
#
_entry.id   AF-A0A7Y2IBH0-F1
#
_cell.length_a   1.000
_cell.length_b   1.000
_cell.length_c   1.000
_cell.angle_alpha   90.00
_cell.angle_beta   90.00
_cell.angle_gamma   90.00
#
_symmetry.space_group_name_H-M   'P 1'
#
loop_
_entity.id
_entity.type
_entity.pdbx_description
1 polymer ?
#
loop_
_entity_poly.entity_id
_entity_poly.type
_entity_poly.pdbx_seq_one_letter_code
_entity_poly.pdbx_strand_id
1 'polypeptide(L)'
;MTRSNTAIFILLIAVFTCSGAAQPVDTVEELKVCARMTDKEARLACFDDLGDRVLREEPADQKPPQEKVAQAEAESATRSNAQPLPDELGRSTTAQYVGLITSCKKGGRGDWYFFFDNGQVWKEVNRRNLRFKECNFNATIMTDSFGYKMRIDGEERTIRVKRHR
;
A
#
# COMPACT_ATOMS: atom_id res chain seq x y z
N MET A 1 -10.06 -66.97 58.38
CA MET A 1 -10.47 -66.28 57.12
C MET A 1 -9.75 -64.93 57.16
N THR A 2 -8.93 -64.45 56.22
CA THR A 2 -8.41 -64.87 54.90
C THR A 2 -7.30 -63.86 54.56
N ARG A 3 -6.32 -64.28 53.75
CA ARG A 3 -5.14 -63.55 53.26
C ARG A 3 -5.47 -62.43 52.25
N SER A 4 -4.58 -61.45 52.10
CA SER A 4 -4.14 -60.78 50.83
C SER A 4 -3.19 -59.65 51.22
N ASN A 5 -1.89 -59.57 50.93
CA ASN A 5 -1.04 -59.90 49.77
C ASN A 5 -1.38 -59.16 48.46
N THR A 6 -0.40 -58.39 47.97
CA THR A 6 -0.30 -57.70 46.67
C THR A 6 -1.24 -56.48 46.55
N ALA A 7 -0.84 -55.30 46.10
CA ALA A 7 0.14 -55.00 45.06
C ALA A 7 0.81 -53.65 45.29
N ILE A 8 2.12 -53.65 45.09
CA ILE A 8 2.93 -52.49 44.70
C ILE A 8 2.28 -51.92 43.44
N PHE A 9 1.57 -50.80 43.56
CA PHE A 9 1.04 -50.06 42.42
C PHE A 9 1.91 -48.82 42.20
N ILE A 10 2.88 -49.01 41.31
CA ILE A 10 3.71 -47.99 40.69
C ILE A 10 2.78 -46.95 40.06
N LEU A 11 2.58 -45.81 40.73
CA LEU A 11 1.90 -44.67 40.12
C LEU A 11 2.93 -43.91 39.26
N LEU A 12 3.09 -44.37 38.03
CA LEU A 12 3.66 -43.63 36.91
C LEU A 12 2.84 -42.35 36.72
N ILE A 13 3.30 -41.23 37.28
CA ILE A 13 2.78 -39.90 36.96
C ILE A 13 3.29 -39.58 35.55
N ALA A 14 2.43 -39.81 34.56
CA ALA A 14 2.63 -39.41 33.19
C ALA A 14 2.76 -37.88 33.13
N VAL A 15 3.97 -37.42 32.86
CA VAL A 15 4.25 -36.02 32.53
C VAL A 15 3.65 -35.77 31.15
N PHE A 16 2.39 -35.32 31.10
CA PHE A 16 1.74 -34.90 29.86
C PHE A 16 2.28 -33.51 29.49
N THR A 17 3.47 -33.47 28.90
CA THR A 17 3.99 -32.27 28.24
C THR A 17 3.13 -31.99 27.02
N CYS A 18 2.18 -31.06 27.15
CA CYS A 18 1.46 -30.49 26.03
C CYS A 18 2.43 -29.59 25.26
N SER A 19 3.11 -30.15 24.26
CA SER A 19 3.81 -29.36 23.24
C SER A 19 2.75 -28.58 22.45
N GLY A 20 2.57 -27.31 22.78
CA GLY A 20 1.78 -26.38 21.97
C GLY A 20 2.43 -26.27 20.59
N ALA A 21 1.83 -26.91 19.59
CA ALA A 21 2.21 -26.70 18.20
C ALA A 21 1.86 -25.25 17.84
N ALA A 22 2.88 -24.44 17.53
CA ALA A 22 2.68 -23.15 16.89
C ALA A 22 2.00 -23.40 15.54
N GLN A 23 0.72 -23.02 15.44
CA GLN A 23 0.00 -23.12 14.17
C GLN A 23 0.47 -21.99 13.25
N PRO A 24 0.57 -22.24 11.93
CA PRO A 24 0.84 -21.18 10.98
C PRO A 24 -0.31 -20.16 11.08
N VAL A 25 0.05 -18.92 11.42
CA VAL A 25 -0.89 -17.81 11.49
C VAL A 25 -1.35 -17.52 10.06
N ASP A 26 -2.64 -17.71 9.77
CA ASP A 26 -3.22 -17.36 8.48
C ASP A 26 -3.40 -15.84 8.40
N THR A 27 -2.42 -15.18 7.77
CA THR A 27 -2.40 -13.72 7.56
C THR A 27 -3.64 -13.22 6.81
N VAL A 28 -4.27 -14.06 5.98
CA VAL A 28 -5.50 -13.70 5.25
C VAL A 28 -6.70 -13.66 6.18
N GLU A 29 -6.74 -14.50 7.21
CA GLU A 29 -7.81 -14.47 8.19
C GLU A 29 -7.68 -13.25 9.11
N GLU A 30 -6.48 -12.91 9.55
CA GLU A 30 -6.21 -11.69 10.33
C GLU A 30 -6.58 -10.42 9.54
N LEU A 31 -6.29 -10.40 8.24
CA LEU A 31 -6.69 -9.31 7.35
C LEU A 31 -8.22 -9.11 7.33
N LYS A 32 -9.00 -10.20 7.28
CA LYS A 32 -10.47 -10.14 7.32
C LYS A 32 -10.98 -9.62 8.66
N VAL A 33 -10.30 -9.94 9.76
CA VAL A 33 -10.65 -9.42 11.10
C VAL A 33 -10.51 -7.90 11.10
N CYS A 34 -9.38 -7.34 10.66
CA CYS A 34 -9.20 -5.89 10.55
C CYS A 34 -10.25 -5.25 9.63
N ALA A 35 -10.56 -5.88 8.49
CA ALA A 35 -11.51 -5.34 7.52
C ALA A 35 -12.96 -5.21 8.04
N ARG A 36 -13.37 -6.04 9.01
CA ARG A 36 -14.72 -6.03 9.57
C ARG A 36 -14.91 -5.02 10.71
N MET A 37 -13.85 -4.36 11.17
CA MET A 37 -13.93 -3.38 12.25
C MET A 37 -14.68 -2.12 11.81
N THR A 38 -15.61 -1.67 12.64
CA THR A 38 -16.43 -0.48 12.41
C THR A 38 -15.77 0.79 12.94
N ASP A 39 -15.02 0.68 14.04
CA ASP A 39 -14.22 1.78 14.57
C ASP A 39 -13.02 2.05 13.67
N LYS A 40 -12.90 3.30 13.22
CA LYS A 40 -11.91 3.69 12.21
C LYS A 40 -10.48 3.63 12.75
N GLU A 41 -10.27 4.13 13.97
CA GLU A 41 -8.93 4.23 14.56
C GLU A 41 -8.43 2.84 14.96
N ALA A 42 -9.29 2.02 15.55
CA ALA A 42 -8.97 0.63 15.87
C ALA A 42 -8.70 -0.21 14.61
N ARG A 43 -9.45 0.04 13.53
CA ARG A 43 -9.22 -0.63 12.24
C ARG A 43 -7.86 -0.25 11.65
N LEU A 44 -7.49 1.03 11.70
CA LEU A 44 -6.21 1.49 11.18
C LEU A 44 -5.05 0.84 11.95
N ALA A 45 -5.10 0.90 13.27
CA ALA A 45 -4.09 0.26 14.13
C ALA A 45 -3.97 -1.26 13.87
N CYS A 46 -5.09 -1.94 13.61
CA CYS A 46 -5.10 -3.37 13.26
C CYS A 46 -4.33 -3.66 11.95
N PHE A 47 -4.53 -2.84 10.92
CA PHE A 47 -3.81 -3.02 9.65
C PHE A 47 -2.32 -2.72 9.78
N ASP A 48 -1.97 -1.67 10.53
CA ASP A 48 -0.57 -1.28 10.73
C ASP A 48 0.20 -2.38 11.48
N ASP A 49 -0.38 -2.94 12.54
CA ASP A 49 0.21 -4.02 13.33
C ASP A 49 0.35 -5.33 12.52
N LEU A 50 -0.65 -5.67 11.69
CA LEU A 50 -0.56 -6.81 10.77
C LEU A 50 0.55 -6.62 9.73
N GLY A 51 0.66 -5.42 9.16
CA GLY A 51 1.73 -5.07 8.21
C GLY A 51 3.12 -5.20 8.84
N ASP A 52 3.27 -4.70 10.06
CA ASP A 52 4.50 -4.81 10.85
C ASP A 52 4.92 -6.27 11.09
N ARG A 53 3.95 -7.16 11.37
CA ARG A 53 4.25 -8.59 11.53
C ARG A 53 4.69 -9.23 10.23
N VAL A 54 3.96 -9.01 9.14
CA VAL A 54 4.31 -9.58 7.81
C VAL A 54 5.72 -9.15 7.40
N LEU A 55 6.07 -7.88 7.60
CA LEU A 55 7.41 -7.36 7.27
C LEU A 55 8.52 -7.96 8.15
N ARG A 56 8.21 -8.35 9.39
CA ARG A 56 9.17 -8.99 10.30
C ARG A 56 9.28 -10.49 10.09
N GLU A 57 8.21 -11.14 9.62
CA GLU A 57 8.12 -12.59 9.46
C GLU A 57 8.66 -13.11 8.14
N GLU A 58 8.95 -12.26 7.14
CA GLU A 58 9.54 -12.65 5.85
C GLU A 58 10.63 -13.75 6.01
N PRO A 59 10.31 -15.01 5.70
CA PRO A 59 11.31 -16.05 5.50
C PRO A 59 11.91 -15.80 4.12
N ALA A 60 13.23 -15.81 4.05
CA ALA A 60 14.03 -15.57 2.84
C ALA A 60 13.88 -16.67 1.78
N ASP A 61 12.67 -17.02 1.34
CA ASP A 61 12.49 -18.04 0.30
C ASP A 61 11.19 -17.90 -0.52
N GLN A 62 10.94 -16.71 -1.09
CA GLN A 62 10.18 -16.59 -2.34
C GLN A 62 10.83 -15.54 -3.25
N LYS A 63 11.85 -15.99 -3.99
CA LYS A 63 12.45 -15.22 -5.09
C LYS A 63 11.53 -15.28 -6.32
N PRO A 64 11.18 -14.13 -6.91
CA PRO A 64 11.46 -13.94 -8.33
C PRO A 64 12.43 -12.76 -8.60
N PRO A 65 13.09 -12.73 -9.78
CA PRO A 65 14.42 -12.18 -9.97
C PRO A 65 14.66 -10.72 -9.55
N GLN A 66 15.56 -10.56 -8.58
CA GLN A 66 16.39 -9.37 -8.40
C GLN A 66 17.22 -9.15 -9.66
N GLU A 67 16.97 -8.05 -10.38
CA GLU A 67 18.02 -7.34 -11.10
C GLU A 67 18.37 -6.11 -10.27
N LYS A 68 19.56 -6.17 -9.68
CA LYS A 68 20.17 -5.14 -8.85
C LYS A 68 20.38 -3.85 -9.63
N VAL A 69 19.93 -2.73 -9.07
CA VAL A 69 20.76 -1.52 -8.94
C VAL A 69 20.45 -0.95 -7.55
N ALA A 70 21.17 -1.39 -6.52
CA ALA A 70 22.30 -0.65 -5.95
C ALA A 70 21.90 0.72 -5.35
N GLN A 71 21.28 0.66 -4.17
CA GLN A 71 21.76 1.27 -2.93
C GLN A 71 22.59 2.56 -3.04
N ALA A 72 21.94 3.67 -2.71
CA ALA A 72 22.51 4.79 -1.97
C ALA A 72 21.41 5.30 -1.03
N GLU A 73 21.33 4.67 0.13
CA GLU A 73 20.41 5.00 1.22
C GLU A 73 21.26 5.57 2.35
N ALA A 74 21.27 6.90 2.47
CA ALA A 74 21.31 7.62 3.73
C ALA A 74 21.07 9.10 3.41
N GLU A 75 20.13 9.69 4.14
CA GLU A 75 19.89 11.12 4.25
C GLU A 75 18.97 11.76 3.19
N SER A 76 17.66 11.59 3.39
CA SER A 76 16.87 12.70 3.94
C SER A 76 15.48 12.20 4.32
N ALA A 77 15.28 12.05 5.62
CA ALA A 77 13.96 12.06 6.21
C ALA A 77 13.30 13.41 5.90
N THR A 78 12.35 13.44 4.97
CA THR A 78 11.25 14.40 5.01
C THR A 78 9.99 13.67 4.57
N ARG A 79 9.32 13.20 5.62
CA ARG A 79 7.89 12.87 5.74
C ARG A 79 7.08 13.16 4.48
N SER A 80 6.54 12.08 3.92
CA SER A 80 5.29 12.06 3.16
C SER A 80 4.33 13.09 3.73
N ASN A 81 4.06 14.14 2.96
CA ASN A 81 2.94 15.03 3.18
C ASN A 81 2.07 14.99 1.93
N ALA A 82 1.40 13.85 1.74
CA ALA A 82 0.11 13.85 1.08
C ALA A 82 -0.90 14.49 2.06
N GLN A 83 -0.84 15.82 2.21
CA GLN A 83 -1.87 16.56 2.91
C GLN A 83 -3.03 16.81 1.94
N PRO A 84 -4.26 16.38 2.26
CA PRO A 84 -5.43 17.06 1.75
C PRO A 84 -5.38 18.49 2.32
N LEU A 85 -5.23 19.50 1.45
CA LEU A 85 -5.37 20.88 1.91
C LEU A 85 -6.81 21.13 2.41
N PRO A 86 -6.97 21.94 3.48
CA PRO A 86 -8.24 22.12 4.16
C PRO A 86 -9.22 22.98 3.36
N ASP A 87 -10.49 22.61 3.55
CA ASP A 87 -11.70 23.22 3.04
C ASP A 87 -11.94 24.56 3.76
N GLU A 88 -11.47 25.67 3.19
CA GLU A 88 -11.85 27.01 3.67
C GLU A 88 -12.51 27.81 2.54
N LEU A 89 -13.78 28.14 2.77
CA LEU A 89 -14.64 29.07 2.03
C LEU A 89 -15.10 28.66 0.62
N GLY A 90 -16.19 27.87 0.58
CA GLY A 90 -17.36 28.24 -0.22
C GLY A 90 -17.21 28.32 -1.74
N ARG A 91 -16.26 27.58 -2.35
CA ARG A 91 -16.16 27.47 -3.81
C ARG A 91 -15.82 26.04 -4.20
N SER A 92 -16.87 25.29 -4.57
CA SER A 92 -16.85 24.03 -5.33
C SER A 92 -15.61 23.17 -5.08
N THR A 93 -15.70 22.25 -4.11
CA THR A 93 -14.70 21.23 -3.78
C THR A 93 -14.42 20.35 -5.00
N THR A 94 -13.63 20.88 -5.92
CA THR A 94 -13.08 20.15 -7.04
C THR A 94 -12.07 19.21 -6.41
N ALA A 95 -12.34 17.90 -6.44
CA ALA A 95 -11.38 16.92 -5.96
C ALA A 95 -10.02 17.19 -6.61
N GLN A 96 -9.08 17.60 -5.78
CA GLN A 96 -7.76 18.07 -6.20
C GLN A 96 -6.74 17.07 -5.68
N TYR A 97 -6.12 16.32 -6.59
CA TYR A 97 -5.03 15.42 -6.23
C TYR A 97 -3.72 16.07 -6.64
N VAL A 98 -2.80 16.21 -5.70
CA VAL A 98 -1.44 16.69 -5.95
C VAL A 98 -0.51 15.50 -5.82
N GLY A 99 0.43 15.34 -6.75
CA GLY A 99 1.44 14.30 -6.66
C GLY A 99 2.58 14.48 -7.64
N LEU A 100 3.69 13.79 -7.37
CA LEU A 100 4.88 13.82 -8.20
C LEU A 100 4.72 12.81 -9.35
N ILE A 101 4.95 13.26 -10.58
CA ILE A 101 5.07 12.37 -11.74
C ILE A 101 6.52 11.90 -11.83
N THR A 102 6.73 10.60 -11.63
CA THR A 102 8.05 9.95 -11.63
C THR A 102 8.48 9.51 -13.02
N SER A 103 7.53 9.28 -13.93
CA SER A 103 7.83 8.98 -15.33
C SER A 103 6.64 9.26 -16.24
N CYS A 104 6.93 9.45 -17.53
CA CYS A 104 5.91 9.45 -18.57
C CYS A 104 6.26 8.47 -19.68
N LYS A 105 5.23 7.88 -20.28
CA LYS A 105 5.37 6.97 -21.42
C LYS A 105 4.43 7.36 -22.53
N LYS A 106 4.91 7.34 -23.77
CA LYS A 106 4.07 7.52 -24.95
C LYS A 106 3.51 6.17 -25.40
N GLY A 107 2.19 6.08 -25.54
CA GLY A 107 1.50 4.92 -26.06
C GLY A 107 1.60 4.80 -27.57
N GLY A 108 1.24 3.63 -28.12
CA GLY A 108 1.31 3.35 -29.55
C GLY A 108 0.40 4.22 -30.43
N ARG A 109 -0.63 4.87 -29.86
CA ARG A 109 -1.49 5.84 -30.56
C ARG A 109 -1.11 7.30 -30.30
N GLY A 110 0.06 7.52 -29.70
CA GLY A 110 0.61 8.85 -29.40
C GLY A 110 0.07 9.49 -28.13
N ASP A 111 -0.80 8.82 -27.38
CA ASP A 111 -1.32 9.23 -26.09
C ASP A 111 -0.28 9.11 -24.97
N TRP A 112 -0.21 10.09 -24.08
CA TRP A 112 0.69 10.05 -22.93
C TRP A 112 0.10 9.32 -21.72
N TYR A 113 0.97 8.60 -21.01
CA TYR A 113 0.72 7.98 -19.72
C TYR A 113 1.64 8.64 -18.70
N PHE A 114 1.10 9.04 -17.56
CA PHE A 114 1.79 9.69 -16.46
C PHE A 114 1.72 8.77 -15.24
N PHE A 115 2.89 8.41 -14.71
CA PHE A 115 3.03 7.55 -13.55
C PHE A 115 3.35 8.41 -12.34
N PHE A 116 2.49 8.34 -11.34
CA PHE A 116 2.66 9.07 -10.10
C PHE A 116 3.48 8.25 -9.10
N ASP A 117 4.13 8.94 -8.17
CA ASP A 117 4.85 8.38 -7.03
C ASP A 117 3.99 7.42 -6.17
N ASN A 118 2.71 7.73 -6.01
CA ASN A 118 1.74 6.89 -5.32
C ASN A 118 1.24 5.67 -6.13
N GLY A 119 1.85 5.40 -7.29
CA GLY A 119 1.52 4.27 -8.16
C GLY A 119 0.31 4.47 -9.07
N GLN A 120 -0.40 5.59 -8.98
CA GLN A 120 -1.51 5.90 -9.89
C GLN A 120 -1.00 6.14 -11.31
N VAL A 121 -1.81 5.74 -12.29
CA VAL A 121 -1.51 5.97 -13.71
C VAL A 121 -2.63 6.76 -14.36
N TRP A 122 -2.26 7.89 -14.95
CA TRP A 122 -3.19 8.77 -15.66
C TRP A 122 -2.85 8.80 -17.15
N LYS A 123 -3.89 8.72 -17.98
CA LYS A 123 -3.76 8.67 -19.44
C LYS A 123 -4.36 9.90 -20.09
N GLU A 124 -3.65 10.51 -21.02
CA GLU A 124 -4.14 11.60 -21.85
C GLU A 124 -5.31 11.14 -22.75
N VAL A 125 -6.33 11.99 -22.84
CA VAL A 125 -7.52 11.73 -23.67
C VAL A 125 -7.51 12.53 -24.97
N ASN A 126 -7.00 13.77 -24.96
CA ASN A 126 -7.19 14.72 -26.06
C ASN A 126 -6.06 14.73 -27.10
N ARG A 127 -5.09 13.80 -27.02
CA ARG A 127 -3.98 13.60 -27.98
C ARG A 127 -3.39 14.91 -28.51
N ARG A 128 -3.10 15.84 -27.61
CA ARG A 128 -2.38 17.07 -27.96
C ARG A 128 -0.95 16.72 -28.30
N ASN A 129 -0.29 17.58 -29.07
CA ASN A 129 1.13 17.43 -29.37
C ASN A 129 1.96 17.86 -28.15
N LEU A 130 1.97 17.00 -27.13
CA LEU A 130 2.76 17.19 -25.92
C LEU A 130 4.14 16.58 -26.11
N ARG A 131 5.16 17.31 -25.67
CA ARG A 131 6.55 16.88 -25.64
C ARG A 131 7.11 17.23 -24.27
N PHE A 132 7.49 16.21 -23.52
CA PHE A 132 8.16 16.35 -22.24
C PHE A 132 9.64 16.03 -22.46
N LYS A 133 10.53 16.95 -22.05
CA LYS A 133 11.97 16.68 -22.06
C LYS A 133 12.32 15.70 -20.94
N GLU A 134 11.73 15.93 -19.78
CA GLU A 134 11.91 15.15 -18.56
C GLU A 134 10.56 14.97 -17.89
N CYS A 135 10.42 13.88 -17.15
CA CYS A 135 9.22 13.54 -16.39
C CYS A 135 9.61 13.35 -14.94
N ASN A 136 9.74 14.48 -14.25
CA ASN A 136 10.01 14.57 -12.82
C ASN A 136 9.48 15.92 -12.31
N PHE A 137 8.15 16.05 -12.26
CA PHE A 137 7.49 17.30 -11.89
C PHE A 137 6.21 17.03 -11.11
N ASN A 138 5.85 17.99 -10.27
CA ASN A 138 4.58 17.95 -9.57
C ASN A 138 3.45 18.29 -10.53
N ALA A 139 2.33 17.60 -10.35
CA ALA A 139 1.12 17.85 -11.09
C ALA A 139 -0.10 17.77 -10.19
N THR A 140 -1.08 18.59 -10.56
CA THR A 140 -2.37 18.67 -9.89
C THR A 140 -3.48 18.18 -10.80
N ILE A 141 -4.17 17.11 -10.39
CA ILE A 141 -5.40 16.62 -11.02
C ILE A 141 -6.58 17.38 -10.44
N MET A 142 -7.45 17.88 -11.30
CA MET A 142 -8.69 18.59 -10.97
C MET A 142 -9.86 17.93 -11.68
N THR A 143 -10.97 17.77 -10.99
CA THR A 143 -12.25 17.37 -11.60
C THR A 143 -12.92 18.56 -12.32
N ASP A 144 -13.51 18.32 -13.48
CA ASP A 144 -14.41 19.26 -14.14
C ASP A 144 -15.69 18.53 -14.59
N SER A 145 -16.67 19.27 -15.13
CA SER A 145 -17.93 18.68 -15.61
C SER A 145 -17.77 17.64 -16.73
N PHE A 146 -16.57 17.50 -17.29
CA PHE A 146 -16.25 16.60 -18.41
C PHE A 146 -15.22 15.51 -18.02
N GLY A 147 -14.88 15.37 -16.73
CA GLY A 147 -13.94 14.39 -16.22
C GLY A 147 -12.77 15.03 -15.48
N TYR A 148 -11.53 14.70 -15.87
CA TYR A 148 -10.33 15.13 -15.16
C TYR A 148 -9.38 15.94 -16.05
N LYS A 149 -8.78 16.96 -15.46
CA LYS A 149 -7.70 17.75 -16.03
C LYS A 149 -6.48 17.68 -15.12
N MET A 150 -5.32 17.59 -15.71
CA MET A 150 -4.04 17.69 -15.04
C MET A 150 -3.40 19.03 -15.37
N ARG A 151 -2.88 19.73 -14.37
CA ARG A 151 -1.99 20.89 -14.53
C ARG A 151 -0.61 20.50 -14.03
N ILE A 152 0.43 20.86 -14.76
CA ILE A 152 1.81 20.70 -14.35
C ILE A 152 2.24 21.96 -13.62
N ASP A 153 2.96 21.82 -12.52
CA ASP A 153 3.44 22.97 -11.74
C ASP A 153 4.40 23.82 -12.59
N GLY A 154 4.20 25.14 -12.57
CA GLY A 154 4.93 26.08 -13.43
C GLY A 154 4.40 26.18 -14.86
N GLU A 155 3.39 25.39 -15.24
CA GLU A 155 2.69 25.53 -16.52
C GLU A 155 1.24 26.01 -16.33
N GLU A 156 0.80 26.98 -17.14
CA GLU A 156 -0.61 27.39 -17.18
C GLU A 156 -1.50 26.38 -17.91
N ARG A 157 -0.89 25.56 -18.77
CA ARG A 157 -1.61 24.63 -19.64
C ARG A 157 -2.16 23.46 -18.83
N THR A 158 -3.36 23.02 -19.21
CA THR A 158 -3.99 21.82 -18.64
C THR A 158 -4.12 20.72 -19.68
N ILE A 159 -3.95 19.48 -19.25
CA ILE A 159 -4.01 18.27 -20.07
C ILE A 159 -5.24 17.48 -19.62
N ARG A 160 -6.10 17.08 -20.57
CA ARG A 160 -7.24 16.21 -20.23
C ARG A 160 -6.77 14.78 -20.04
N VAL A 161 -7.10 14.21 -18.90
CA VAL A 161 -6.65 12.88 -18.50
C VAL A 161 -7.82 12.03 -18.01
N LYS A 162 -7.60 10.72 -18.00
CA LYS A 162 -8.47 9.74 -17.36
C LYS A 162 -7.63 8.78 -16.54
N ARG A 163 -8.17 8.30 -15.43
CA ARG A 163 -7.52 7.28 -14.64
C ARG A 163 -7.38 6.00 -15.47
N HIS A 164 -6.20 5.39 -15.43
CA HIS A 164 -5.90 4.15 -16.13
C HIS A 164 -5.73 2.98 -15.16
N ARG A 165 -5.07 3.23 -14.02
CA ARG A 165 -4.87 2.28 -12.92
C ARG A 165 -4.85 3.04 -11.60
#